data_AF-A0A9D5GYA5-F1
#
_entry.id   AF-A0A9D5GYA5-F1
#
_cell.length_a   1.000
_cell.length_b   1.000
_cell.length_c   1.000
_cell.angle_alpha   90.00
_cell.angle_beta   90.00
_cell.angle_gamma   90.00
#
_symmetry.space_group_name_H-M   'P 1'
#
loop_
_entity.id
_entity.type
_entity.pdbx_description
1 polymer ?
#
loop_
_entity_poly.entity_id
_entity_poly.type
_entity_poly.pdbx_seq_one_letter_code
_entity_poly.pdbx_strand_id
1 'polypeptide(L)'
;MADTDREKLFFLPFNTGDGGHWLLVAINPFKEIVYYLDSLHNDWTTYPAMKTIVDTIIQTVRAQRKIQVPKRKANNITWNRVECPRQRNNIDCGYYTLRFMKETLLMDRTDIPSDYFDEYRCAYYSKDQLDEIKEELCQFIIELQVL
;
A
#
# COMPACT_ATOMS: atom_id res chain seq x y z
N MET A 1 14.55 -22.73 10.79
CA MET A 1 14.08 -21.33 10.76
C MET A 1 12.64 -21.39 10.29
N ALA A 2 11.68 -20.95 11.11
CA ALA A 2 10.31 -20.82 10.63
C ALA A 2 10.31 -19.87 9.42
N ASP A 3 9.54 -20.20 8.39
CA ASP A 3 9.50 -19.48 7.13
C ASP A 3 8.75 -18.15 7.32
N THR A 4 9.41 -17.18 7.95
CA THR A 4 8.88 -15.87 8.33
C THR A 4 8.62 -14.95 7.15
N ASP A 5 9.03 -15.34 5.94
CA ASP A 5 8.66 -14.64 4.70
C ASP A 5 7.24 -15.01 4.24
N ARG A 6 6.57 -15.97 4.90
CA ARG A 6 5.23 -16.40 4.52
C ARG A 6 4.09 -15.49 4.92
N GLU A 7 4.34 -14.41 5.65
CA GLU A 7 3.24 -13.59 6.17
C GLU A 7 3.45 -12.09 5.98
N LYS A 8 4.52 -11.67 5.32
CA LYS A 8 4.81 -10.24 5.12
C LYS A 8 3.92 -9.60 4.06
N LEU A 9 3.57 -8.34 4.28
CA LEU A 9 2.95 -7.49 3.27
C LEU A 9 4.00 -7.04 2.25
N PHE A 10 3.64 -7.10 0.97
CA PHE A 10 4.42 -6.53 -0.12
C PHE A 10 3.89 -5.13 -0.43
N PHE A 11 4.76 -4.12 -0.35
CA PHE A 11 4.39 -2.74 -0.61
C PHE A 11 4.72 -2.34 -2.04
N LEU A 12 3.71 -1.80 -2.72
CA LEU A 12 3.80 -1.29 -4.07
C LEU A 12 3.33 0.18 -4.05
N PRO A 13 4.22 1.13 -3.76
CA PRO A 13 3.93 2.53 -4.07
C PRO A 13 3.74 2.65 -5.59
N PHE A 14 2.58 3.14 -6.00
CA PHE A 14 2.18 3.19 -7.40
C PHE A 14 1.93 4.63 -7.82
N ASN A 15 2.50 5.03 -8.95
CA ASN A 15 2.20 6.32 -9.58
C ASN A 15 1.24 6.09 -10.76
N THR A 16 0.16 6.85 -10.83
CA THR A 16 -0.90 6.65 -11.84
C THR A 16 -0.52 7.10 -13.25
N GLY A 17 0.68 7.64 -13.45
CA GLY A 17 1.14 8.16 -14.73
C GLY A 17 0.69 9.61 -14.95
N ASP A 18 0.01 9.90 -16.05
CA ASP A 18 -0.37 11.25 -16.43
C ASP A 18 -1.24 11.92 -15.34
N GLY A 19 -0.71 13.01 -14.78
CA GLY A 19 -1.30 13.73 -13.63
C GLY A 19 -0.60 13.46 -12.29
N GLY A 20 0.27 12.45 -12.19
CA GLY A 20 1.25 12.30 -11.12
C GLY A 20 0.67 12.03 -9.72
N HIS A 21 -0.35 11.18 -9.60
CA HIS A 21 -0.89 10.78 -8.30
C HIS A 21 -0.18 9.55 -7.75
N TRP A 22 0.23 9.60 -6.48
CA TRP A 22 0.83 8.48 -5.75
C TRP A 22 -0.18 7.85 -4.80
N LEU A 23 -0.19 6.53 -4.77
CA LEU A 23 -0.99 5.72 -3.85
C LEU A 23 -0.19 4.50 -3.40
N LEU A 24 -0.69 3.80 -2.38
CA LEU A 24 -0.09 2.56 -1.89
C LEU A 24 -1.00 1.37 -2.15
N VAL A 25 -0.43 0.34 -2.77
CA VAL A 25 -1.01 -1.01 -2.76
C VAL A 25 -0.16 -1.88 -1.83
N ALA A 26 -0.77 -2.44 -0.78
CA ALA A 26 -0.14 -3.47 0.04
C ALA A 26 -0.78 -4.83 -0.25
N ILE A 27 0.03 -5.86 -0.42
CA ILE A 27 -0.46 -7.19 -0.83
C ILE A 27 -0.08 -8.21 0.24
N ASN A 28 -1.06 -8.98 0.71
CA ASN A 28 -0.79 -10.25 1.37
C ASN A 28 -0.92 -11.37 0.33
N PRO A 29 0.19 -11.86 -0.27
CA PRO A 29 0.12 -12.83 -1.34
C PRO A 29 -0.27 -14.24 -0.85
N PHE A 30 -0.23 -14.50 0.45
CA PHE A 30 -0.66 -15.79 1.03
C PHE A 30 -2.16 -15.84 1.27
N LYS A 31 -2.72 -14.75 1.80
CA LYS A 31 -4.17 -14.60 1.95
C LYS A 31 -4.85 -14.18 0.64
N GLU A 32 -4.07 -13.80 -0.38
CA GLU A 32 -4.54 -13.27 -1.67
C GLU A 32 -5.44 -12.03 -1.50
N ILE A 33 -5.06 -11.19 -0.53
CA ILE A 33 -5.76 -9.94 -0.20
C ILE A 33 -4.91 -8.77 -0.66
N VAL A 34 -5.54 -7.84 -1.36
CA VAL A 34 -4.97 -6.56 -1.76
C VAL A 34 -5.58 -5.48 -0.89
N TYR A 35 -4.75 -4.66 -0.28
CA TYR A 35 -5.12 -3.47 0.47
C TYR A 35 -4.77 -2.26 -0.38
N TYR A 36 -5.77 -1.45 -0.70
CA TYR A 36 -5.64 -0.26 -1.53
C TYR A 36 -5.80 0.97 -0.63
N LEU A 37 -4.74 1.78 -0.54
CA LEU A 37 -4.69 3.00 0.24
C LEU A 37 -4.43 4.17 -0.71
N ASP A 38 -5.40 5.05 -0.81
CA ASP A 38 -5.35 6.23 -1.67
C ASP A 38 -5.80 7.44 -0.87
N SER A 39 -4.90 8.40 -0.67
CA SER A 39 -5.16 9.63 0.07
C SER A 39 -6.20 10.53 -0.59
N LEU A 40 -6.45 10.40 -1.91
CA LEU A 40 -7.54 11.08 -2.60
C LEU A 40 -8.87 10.32 -2.53
N HIS A 41 -8.86 9.11 -1.97
CA HIS A 41 -10.05 8.28 -1.79
C HIS A 41 -10.69 7.86 -3.12
N ASN A 42 -9.95 7.78 -4.22
CA ASN A 42 -10.49 7.21 -5.46
C ASN A 42 -10.69 5.69 -5.31
N ASP A 43 -11.31 5.08 -6.31
CA ASP A 43 -11.46 3.62 -6.37
C ASP A 43 -10.38 3.02 -7.28
N TRP A 44 -9.90 1.81 -7.01
CA TRP A 44 -8.90 1.16 -7.88
C TRP A 44 -9.41 0.97 -9.32
N THR A 45 -10.73 0.95 -9.55
CA THR A 45 -11.32 0.91 -10.90
C THR A 45 -11.04 2.18 -11.70
N THR A 46 -10.69 3.29 -11.05
CA THR A 46 -10.15 4.49 -11.71
C THR A 46 -8.81 4.23 -12.40
N TYR A 47 -8.06 3.22 -11.94
CA TYR A 47 -6.72 2.87 -12.44
C TYR A 47 -6.68 1.42 -12.96
N PRO A 48 -7.33 1.11 -14.10
CA PRO A 48 -7.47 -0.26 -14.60
C PRO A 48 -6.13 -0.94 -14.93
N ALA A 49 -5.12 -0.17 -15.35
CA ALA A 49 -3.77 -0.69 -15.59
C ALA A 49 -3.12 -1.19 -14.29
N MET A 50 -3.19 -0.39 -13.21
CA MET A 50 -2.71 -0.78 -11.88
C MET A 50 -3.41 -2.05 -11.40
N LYS A 51 -4.76 -2.09 -11.49
CA LYS A 51 -5.54 -3.25 -11.09
C LYS A 51 -5.10 -4.51 -11.84
N THR A 52 -4.89 -4.40 -13.15
CA THR A 52 -4.44 -5.51 -14.00
C THR A 52 -3.05 -6.02 -13.59
N ILE A 53 -2.12 -5.11 -13.29
CA ILE A 53 -0.77 -5.45 -12.81
C ILE A 53 -0.86 -6.22 -11.49
N VAL A 54 -1.60 -5.70 -10.52
CA VAL A 54 -1.74 -6.32 -9.19
C VAL A 54 -2.45 -7.67 -9.26
N ASP A 55 -3.51 -7.78 -10.07
CA ASP A 55 -4.20 -9.05 -10.30
C ASP A 55 -3.24 -10.10 -10.91
N THR A 56 -2.38 -9.68 -11.85
CA THR A 56 -1.37 -10.53 -12.48
C THR A 56 -0.32 -11.02 -11.48
N ILE A 57 0.08 -10.17 -10.52
CA ILE A 57 0.99 -10.55 -9.43
C ILE A 57 0.37 -11.69 -8.61
N ILE A 58 -0.88 -11.57 -8.18
CA ILE A 58 -1.57 -12.62 -7.42
C ILE A 58 -1.68 -13.92 -8.23
N GLN A 59 -2.03 -13.83 -9.51
CA GLN A 59 -2.11 -15.01 -10.39
C GLN A 59 -0.75 -15.69 -10.56
N THR A 60 0.34 -14.92 -10.65
CA THR A 60 1.70 -15.45 -10.74
C THR A 60 2.09 -16.15 -9.44
N VAL A 61 1.78 -15.56 -8.28
CA VAL A 61 1.99 -16.20 -6.97
C VAL A 61 1.23 -17.52 -6.87
N ARG A 62 -0.05 -17.56 -7.28
CA ARG A 62 -0.86 -18.79 -7.32
C ARG A 62 -0.17 -19.88 -8.15
N ALA A 63 0.27 -19.53 -9.35
CA ALA A 63 0.96 -20.44 -10.26
C ALA A 63 2.28 -20.97 -9.67
N GLN A 64 3.11 -20.08 -9.11
CA GLN A 64 4.37 -20.44 -8.46
C GLN A 64 4.16 -21.41 -7.29
N ARG A 65 3.08 -21.22 -6.53
CA ARG A 65 2.70 -22.09 -5.40
C ARG A 65 1.91 -23.33 -5.82
N LYS A 66 1.66 -23.51 -7.11
CA LYS A 66 0.86 -24.62 -7.66
C LYS A 66 -0.56 -24.69 -7.06
N ILE A 67 -1.13 -23.56 -6.69
CA ILE A 67 -2.50 -23.46 -6.17
C ILE A 67 -3.46 -23.63 -7.36
N GLN A 68 -4.29 -24.68 -7.31
CA GLN A 68 -5.32 -24.91 -8.32
C GLN A 68 -6.59 -24.16 -7.94
N VAL A 69 -6.89 -23.10 -8.69
CA VAL A 69 -8.13 -22.33 -8.55
C VAL A 69 -9.04 -22.65 -9.74
N PRO A 70 -10.34 -22.97 -9.55
CA PRO A 70 -11.27 -23.14 -10.66
C PRO A 70 -11.25 -21.91 -11.58
N LYS A 71 -11.31 -22.08 -12.90
CA LYS A 71 -11.25 -20.96 -13.87
C LYS A 71 -12.22 -19.81 -13.53
N ARG A 72 -13.45 -20.14 -13.10
CA ARG A 72 -14.46 -19.15 -12.67
C ARG A 72 -14.07 -18.29 -11.47
N LYS A 73 -13.10 -18.73 -10.66
CA LYS A 73 -12.57 -18.03 -9.48
C LYS A 73 -11.16 -17.46 -9.70
N ALA A 74 -10.55 -17.68 -10.87
CA ALA A 74 -9.18 -17.23 -11.15
C ALA A 74 -9.03 -15.71 -11.06
N ASN A 75 -10.10 -14.95 -11.35
CA ASN A 75 -10.13 -13.50 -11.25
C ASN A 75 -10.82 -13.01 -9.97
N ASN A 76 -11.21 -13.92 -9.06
CA ASN A 76 -11.78 -13.54 -7.77
C ASN A 76 -10.63 -13.25 -6.81
N ILE A 77 -10.18 -11.99 -6.82
CA ILE A 77 -9.14 -11.46 -5.95
C ILE A 77 -9.80 -10.46 -5.01
N THR A 78 -9.50 -10.56 -3.72
CA THR A 78 -10.09 -9.69 -2.70
C THR A 78 -9.34 -8.36 -2.69
N TRP A 79 -10.05 -7.29 -3.04
CA TRP A 79 -9.56 -5.92 -2.95
C TRP A 79 -10.27 -5.21 -1.80
N ASN A 80 -9.50 -4.72 -0.84
CA ASN A 80 -9.97 -3.99 0.32
C ASN A 80 -9.56 -2.53 0.17
N ARG A 81 -10.54 -1.64 0.03
CA ARG A 81 -10.32 -0.20 0.13
C ARG A 81 -10.14 0.13 1.60
N VAL A 82 -9.03 0.78 1.94
CA VAL A 82 -8.74 1.21 3.30
C VAL A 82 -9.14 2.68 3.43
N GLU A 83 -9.94 3.00 4.45
CA GLU A 83 -10.32 4.35 4.86
C GLU A 83 -9.14 5.05 5.57
N CYS A 84 -8.06 5.23 4.82
CA CYS A 84 -6.85 5.89 5.27
C CYS A 84 -7.02 7.42 5.37
N PRO A 85 -6.14 8.13 6.10
CA PRO A 85 -6.16 9.58 6.19
C PRO A 85 -6.19 10.25 4.81
N ARG A 86 -7.11 11.20 4.62
CA ARG A 86 -7.37 11.85 3.34
C ARG A 86 -6.49 13.08 3.18
N GLN A 87 -5.98 13.34 1.98
CA GLN A 87 -5.29 14.60 1.67
C GLN A 87 -6.30 15.69 1.27
N ARG A 88 -5.96 16.95 1.56
CA ARG A 88 -6.79 18.12 1.20
C ARG A 88 -6.30 18.87 -0.03
N ASN A 89 -5.09 18.56 -0.49
CA ASN A 89 -4.46 19.16 -1.67
C ASN A 89 -4.11 18.07 -2.68
N ASN A 90 -3.46 18.44 -3.80
CA ASN A 90 -3.11 17.50 -4.87
C ASN A 90 -1.60 17.20 -4.94
N ILE A 91 -0.82 17.60 -3.92
CA ILE A 91 0.65 17.55 -3.98
C ILE A 91 1.28 16.67 -2.90
N ASP A 92 0.55 16.35 -1.83
CA ASP A 92 1.10 15.58 -0.71
C ASP A 92 0.97 14.06 -0.87
N CYS A 93 0.40 13.56 -1.98
CA CYS A 93 0.11 12.13 -2.18
C CYS A 93 1.33 11.21 -1.98
N GLY A 94 2.52 11.68 -2.37
CA GLY A 94 3.78 10.96 -2.12
C GLY A 94 4.10 10.83 -0.63
N TYR A 95 3.94 11.91 0.15
CA TYR A 95 4.18 11.89 1.60
C TYR A 95 3.14 11.06 2.36
N TYR A 96 1.87 11.09 1.93
CA TYR A 96 0.84 10.19 2.46
C TYR A 96 1.21 8.73 2.18
N THR A 97 1.62 8.41 0.96
CA THR A 97 2.07 7.05 0.57
C THR A 97 3.25 6.57 1.43
N LEU A 98 4.26 7.42 1.65
CA LEU A 98 5.39 7.12 2.54
C LEU A 98 4.95 6.89 3.98
N ARG A 99 4.05 7.76 4.50
CA ARG A 99 3.53 7.64 5.86
C ARG A 99 2.72 6.36 6.05
N PHE A 100 1.87 6.00 5.08
CA PHE A 100 1.12 4.74 5.09
C PHE A 100 2.05 3.52 5.15
N MET A 101 3.14 3.52 4.38
CA MET A 101 4.15 2.46 4.43
C MET A 101 4.80 2.37 5.82
N LYS A 102 5.26 3.51 6.37
CA LYS A 102 5.87 3.58 7.71
C LYS A 102 4.90 3.06 8.79
N GLU A 103 3.69 3.60 8.85
CA GLU A 103 2.69 3.25 9.84
C GLU A 103 2.31 1.77 9.75
N THR A 104 2.14 1.23 8.54
CA THR A 104 1.85 -0.20 8.35
C THR A 104 3.01 -1.09 8.83
N LEU A 105 4.26 -0.71 8.53
CA LEU A 105 5.45 -1.45 8.99
C LEU A 105 5.59 -1.43 10.52
N LEU A 106 5.30 -0.29 11.15
CA LEU A 106 5.36 -0.14 12.61
C LEU A 106 4.32 -0.99 13.34
N MET A 107 3.23 -1.38 12.68
CA MET A 107 2.24 -2.27 13.27
C MET A 107 2.69 -3.72 13.35
N ASP A 108 3.72 -4.11 12.59
CA ASP A 108 4.22 -5.49 12.54
C ASP A 108 3.09 -6.52 12.31
N ARG A 109 2.17 -6.16 11.39
CA ARG A 109 0.98 -6.94 11.05
C ARG A 109 0.99 -7.39 9.60
N THR A 110 0.16 -8.41 9.33
CA THR A 110 0.04 -9.07 8.03
C THR A 110 -1.24 -8.67 7.29
N ASP A 111 -1.99 -7.74 7.88
CA ASP A 111 -3.29 -7.25 7.47
C ASP A 111 -3.45 -5.77 7.83
N ILE A 112 -4.24 -5.05 7.04
CA ILE A 112 -4.60 -3.66 7.27
C ILE A 112 -6.11 -3.61 7.51
N PRO A 113 -6.60 -3.05 8.63
CA PRO A 113 -8.03 -2.87 8.87
C PRO A 113 -8.68 -2.00 7.80
N SER A 114 -9.96 -2.23 7.49
CA SER A 114 -10.72 -1.38 6.56
C SER A 114 -10.73 0.08 7.02
N ASP A 115 -10.83 0.30 8.33
CA ASP A 115 -10.97 1.63 8.91
C ASP A 115 -9.61 2.20 9.36
N TYR A 116 -8.52 1.68 8.80
CA TYR A 116 -7.13 1.99 9.18
C TYR A 116 -6.78 1.57 10.63
N PHE A 117 -5.51 1.70 11.01
CA PHE A 117 -5.02 1.35 12.35
C PHE A 117 -5.52 2.33 13.41
N ASP A 118 -5.99 1.84 14.56
CA ASP A 118 -6.56 2.66 15.64
C ASP A 118 -5.56 3.74 16.12
N GLU A 119 -4.28 3.36 16.21
CA GLU A 119 -3.16 4.18 16.67
C GLU A 119 -2.85 5.37 15.75
N TYR A 120 -3.14 5.21 14.45
CA TYR A 120 -2.83 6.20 13.41
C TYR A 120 -4.08 6.79 12.75
N ARG A 121 -5.28 6.35 13.17
CA ARG A 121 -6.55 6.78 12.58
C ARG A 121 -6.75 8.26 12.79
N CYS A 122 -6.87 8.97 11.68
CA CYS A 122 -7.30 10.36 11.65
C CYS A 122 -7.95 10.66 10.30
N ALA A 123 -8.76 11.72 10.24
CA ALA A 123 -9.39 12.12 8.98
C ALA A 123 -8.39 12.73 7.99
N TYR A 124 -7.40 13.46 8.52
CA TYR A 124 -6.37 14.17 7.76
C TYR A 124 -5.10 14.16 8.60
N TYR A 125 -3.94 13.99 7.97
CA TYR A 125 -2.68 14.25 8.66
C TYR A 125 -2.53 15.75 8.91
N SER A 126 -2.05 16.08 10.10
CA SER A 126 -1.63 17.44 10.45
C SER A 126 -0.36 17.82 9.69
N LYS A 127 -0.04 19.12 9.70
CA LYS A 127 1.21 19.62 9.13
C LYS A 127 2.42 18.96 9.81
N ASP A 128 2.43 18.92 11.13
CA ASP A 128 3.54 18.36 11.91
C ASP A 128 3.77 16.88 11.58
N GLN A 129 2.70 16.09 11.41
CA GLN A 129 2.78 14.68 11.00
C GLN A 129 3.37 14.49 9.60
N LEU A 130 3.10 15.42 8.66
CA LEU A 130 3.68 15.38 7.32
C LEU A 130 5.12 15.89 7.32
N ASP A 131 5.41 16.90 8.13
CA ASP A 131 6.76 17.44 8.26
C ASP A 131 7.70 16.44 8.93
N GLU A 132 7.23 15.65 9.90
CA GLU A 132 7.96 14.49 10.48
C GLU A 132 8.47 13.55 9.37
N ILE A 133 7.61 13.15 8.42
CA ILE A 133 8.00 12.25 7.32
C ILE A 133 9.02 12.90 6.38
N LYS A 134 8.89 14.21 6.14
CA LYS A 134 9.85 14.95 5.29
C LYS A 134 11.20 15.06 5.98
N GLU A 135 11.21 15.37 7.26
CA GLU A 135 12.42 15.51 8.07
C GLU A 135 13.16 14.18 8.17
N GLU A 136 12.46 13.08 8.42
CA GLU A 136 13.05 11.73 8.42
C GLU A 136 13.65 11.37 7.06
N LEU A 137 12.95 11.66 5.96
CA LEU A 137 13.47 11.44 4.62
C LEU A 137 14.72 12.29 4.35
N CYS A 138 14.70 13.57 4.73
CA CYS A 138 15.85 14.46 4.60
C CYS A 138 17.04 13.95 5.42
N GLN A 139 16.82 13.53 6.66
CA GLN A 139 17.86 12.99 7.53
C GLN A 139 18.49 11.72 6.92
N PHE A 140 17.67 10.80 6.42
CA PHE A 140 18.15 9.61 5.73
C PHE A 140 19.02 9.94 4.50
N ILE A 141 18.61 10.92 3.69
CA ILE A 141 19.37 11.35 2.51
C ILE A 141 20.71 11.97 2.92
N ILE A 142 20.73 12.81 3.96
CA ILE A 142 21.97 13.44 4.47
C ILE A 142 22.94 12.35 4.94
N GLU A 143 22.47 11.34 5.67
CA GLU A 143 23.31 10.24 6.15
C GLU A 143 23.89 9.41 5.00
N LEU A 144 23.12 9.17 3.93
CA LEU A 144 23.62 8.49 2.74
C LEU A 144 24.74 9.25 2.01
N GLN A 145 24.75 10.58 2.07
CA GLN A 145 25.78 11.40 1.43
C GLN A 145 27.13 11.38 2.16
N VAL A 146 27.18 10.82 3.37
CA VAL A 146 28.40 10.68 4.18
C VAL A 146 29.07 9.31 3.97
N LEU A 147 28.47 8.43 3.16
CA LEU A 147 29.02 7.13 2.73
C LEU A 147 29.68 7.22 1.36
#